data_AF-A0AA42TWN0-F1
#
_entry.id   AF-A0AA42TWN0-F1
#
_cell.length_a   1.000
_cell.length_b   1.000
_cell.length_c   1.000
_cell.angle_alpha   90.00
_cell.angle_beta   90.00
_cell.angle_gamma   90.00
#
_symmetry.space_group_name_H-M   'P 1'
#
loop_
_entity.id
_entity.type
_entity.pdbx_description
1 polymer ?
#
loop_
_entity_poly.entity_id
_entity_poly.type
_entity_poly.pdbx_seq_one_letter_code
_entity_poly.pdbx_strand_id
1 'polypeptide(L)'
;MYSSHSFRTAPIPAGWVQAGERWALWYNGRETANVTLDGGPGVRLWMEGQKMWHTKEARAANVRQAKRYAERWCAARLYPELPLREAVARLTDSTPIQLPPPLPGLPPTREQRQQARRLAEAGAKEVERIKAALEPRKPPAETKPRARDVRSKAWVRAGLEHLRRGV
;
A
#
# COMPACT_ATOMS: atom_id res chain seq x y z
N MET A 1 14.32 6.42 8.30
CA MET A 1 13.29 5.37 8.20
C MET A 1 12.05 5.99 7.59
N TYR A 2 11.82 5.76 6.29
CA TYR A 2 10.66 6.29 5.59
C TYR A 2 9.43 5.44 5.94
N SER A 3 8.49 6.02 6.67
CA SER A 3 7.16 5.43 6.83
C SER A 3 6.37 5.70 5.55
N SER A 4 6.30 4.69 4.68
CA SER A 4 5.43 4.66 3.51
C SER A 4 3.98 4.47 3.96
N HIS A 5 3.33 5.58 4.34
CA HIS A 5 1.86 5.61 4.39
C HIS A 5 1.36 5.81 2.95
N SER A 6 1.34 4.71 2.20
CA SER A 6 0.68 4.63 0.90
C SER A 6 -0.83 4.71 1.12
N PHE A 7 -1.36 5.93 1.28
CA PHE A 7 -2.78 6.18 1.16
C PHE A 7 -3.21 5.62 -0.20
N ARG A 8 -4.05 4.58 -0.19
CA ARG A 8 -4.57 3.99 -1.43
C ARG A 8 -5.34 5.05 -2.20
N THR A 9 -4.72 5.65 -3.22
CA THR A 9 -5.32 6.56 -4.23
C THR A 9 -6.18 5.80 -5.24
N ALA A 10 -6.69 4.61 -4.91
CA ALA A 10 -7.61 3.90 -5.77
C ALA A 10 -9.03 4.36 -5.41
N PRO A 11 -9.85 4.82 -6.38
CA PRO A 11 -11.26 5.11 -6.10
C PRO A 11 -11.90 3.88 -5.46
N ILE A 12 -12.74 4.11 -4.44
CA ILE A 12 -13.49 3.03 -3.78
C ILE A 12 -14.29 2.33 -4.88
N PRO A 13 -14.05 1.04 -5.13
CA PRO A 13 -14.80 0.33 -6.16
C PRO A 13 -16.29 0.37 -5.82
N ALA A 14 -17.11 0.71 -6.80
CA ALA A 14 -18.57 0.71 -6.70
C ALA A 14 -19.16 -0.10 -7.86
N GLY A 15 -20.11 -0.96 -7.56
CA GLY A 15 -20.70 -1.87 -8.54
C GLY A 15 -19.87 -3.14 -8.75
N TRP A 16 -20.05 -3.79 -9.90
CA TRP A 16 -19.37 -5.06 -10.20
C TRP A 16 -17.92 -4.85 -10.64
N VAL A 17 -17.00 -5.48 -9.91
CA VAL A 17 -15.59 -5.57 -10.26
C VAL A 17 -15.25 -7.02 -10.61
N GLN A 18 -14.55 -7.22 -11.73
CA GLN A 18 -14.05 -8.53 -12.11
C GLN A 18 -12.60 -8.71 -11.65
N ALA A 19 -12.34 -9.79 -10.93
CA ALA A 19 -11.01 -10.23 -10.52
C ALA A 19 -10.83 -11.69 -10.95
N GLY A 20 -10.25 -11.89 -12.14
CA GLY A 20 -10.09 -13.22 -12.74
C GLY A 20 -11.46 -13.88 -13.00
N GLU A 21 -11.68 -15.04 -12.37
CA GLU A 21 -12.89 -15.86 -12.47
C GLU A 21 -13.97 -15.50 -11.43
N ARG A 22 -13.74 -14.44 -10.66
CA ARG A 22 -14.66 -13.94 -9.64
C ARG A 22 -15.16 -12.55 -10.01
N TRP A 23 -16.46 -12.33 -9.84
CA TRP A 23 -17.08 -11.01 -9.89
C TRP A 23 -17.53 -10.62 -8.49
N ALA A 24 -17.07 -9.47 -8.00
CA ALA A 24 -17.43 -8.95 -6.69
C ALA A 24 -18.30 -7.70 -6.87
N LEU A 25 -19.43 -7.63 -6.18
CA LEU A 25 -20.26 -6.44 -6.07
C LEU A 25 -19.79 -5.64 -4.86
N TRP A 26 -19.31 -4.43 -5.11
CA TRP A 26 -18.82 -3.53 -4.09
C TRP A 26 -19.85 -2.44 -3.77
N TYR A 27 -20.07 -2.23 -2.49
CA TYR A 27 -20.93 -1.19 -1.95
C TYR A 27 -20.27 -0.55 -0.72
N ASN A 28 -20.14 0.78 -0.74
CA ASN A 28 -19.55 1.55 0.36
C ASN A 28 -18.19 1.01 0.85
N GLY A 29 -17.34 0.58 -0.09
CA GLY A 29 -16.00 0.04 0.20
C GLY A 29 -15.99 -1.38 0.79
N ARG A 30 -17.11 -2.10 0.74
CA ARG A 30 -17.21 -3.50 1.16
C ARG A 30 -17.74 -4.36 0.02
N GLU A 31 -17.26 -5.60 -0.05
CA GLU A 31 -17.84 -6.60 -0.92
C GLU A 31 -19.16 -7.08 -0.30
N THR A 32 -20.28 -6.88 -0.99
CA THR A 32 -21.61 -7.32 -0.52
C THR A 32 -22.13 -8.54 -1.27
N ALA A 33 -21.51 -8.90 -2.40
CA ALA A 33 -21.76 -10.18 -3.06
C ALA A 33 -20.56 -10.60 -3.91
N ASN A 34 -20.40 -11.90 -4.13
CA ASN A 34 -19.51 -12.42 -5.18
C ASN A 34 -20.15 -13.55 -5.96
N VAL A 35 -19.81 -13.60 -7.25
CA VAL A 35 -20.07 -14.70 -8.16
C VAL A 35 -18.74 -15.35 -8.48
N THR A 36 -18.63 -16.66 -8.27
CA THR A 36 -17.40 -17.42 -8.53
C THR A 36 -17.73 -18.63 -9.40
N LEU A 37 -16.89 -18.90 -10.40
CA LEU A 37 -16.91 -20.16 -11.13
C LEU A 37 -16.35 -21.26 -10.21
N ASP A 38 -17.11 -22.31 -9.90
CA ASP A 38 -16.66 -23.37 -8.96
C ASP A 38 -16.34 -24.71 -9.65
N GLY A 39 -16.22 -24.70 -10.98
CA GLY A 39 -15.94 -25.88 -11.81
C GLY A 39 -17.14 -26.82 -12.00
N GLY A 40 -18.25 -26.61 -11.27
CA GLY A 40 -19.50 -27.34 -11.46
C GLY A 40 -20.39 -26.79 -12.59
N PRO A 41 -21.53 -27.45 -12.86
CA PRO A 41 -22.54 -26.94 -13.79
C PRO A 41 -23.22 -25.70 -13.19
N GLY A 42 -22.68 -24.52 -13.52
CA GLY A 42 -23.20 -23.21 -13.12
C GLY A 42 -22.19 -22.38 -12.35
N VAL A 43 -22.70 -21.41 -11.59
CA VAL A 43 -21.89 -20.47 -10.81
C VAL A 43 -22.36 -20.42 -9.37
N ARG A 44 -21.42 -20.29 -8.45
CA ARG A 44 -21.70 -20.07 -7.03
C ARG A 44 -21.84 -18.57 -6.78
N LEU A 45 -22.79 -18.24 -5.91
CA LEU A 45 -23.07 -16.88 -5.50
C LEU A 45 -23.08 -16.81 -3.97
N TRP A 46 -22.36 -15.85 -3.43
CA TRP A 46 -22.45 -15.45 -2.03
C TRP A 46 -22.92 -14.00 -1.93
N MET A 47 -23.75 -13.68 -0.95
CA MET A 47 -24.30 -12.34 -0.73
C MET A 47 -24.41 -12.03 0.76
N GLU A 48 -24.20 -10.77 1.11
CA GLU A 48 -24.32 -10.20 2.45
C GLU A 48 -25.21 -8.94 2.43
N GLY A 49 -26.08 -8.81 3.43
CA GLY A 49 -26.95 -7.64 3.65
C GLY A 49 -26.43 -6.73 4.76
N GLN A 50 -27.25 -5.80 5.25
CA GLN A 50 -26.83 -4.87 6.31
C GLN A 50 -26.51 -5.51 7.67
N LYS A 51 -27.02 -6.71 7.96
CA LYS A 51 -26.93 -7.35 9.27
C LYS A 51 -26.07 -8.61 9.17
N MET A 52 -25.35 -8.96 10.24
CA MET A 52 -24.41 -10.10 10.25
C MET A 52 -25.06 -11.47 9.92
N TRP A 53 -26.37 -11.61 10.14
CA TRP A 53 -27.13 -12.84 9.81
C TRP A 53 -27.81 -12.77 8.44
N HIS A 54 -27.73 -11.64 7.74
CA HIS A 54 -28.17 -11.54 6.35
C HIS A 54 -27.05 -12.03 5.44
N THR A 55 -26.70 -13.31 5.53
CA THR A 55 -25.73 -13.95 4.66
C THR A 55 -26.43 -15.07 3.91
N LYS A 56 -26.20 -15.16 2.59
CA LYS A 56 -26.83 -16.18 1.76
C LYS A 56 -25.86 -16.69 0.70
N GLU A 57 -25.82 -18.01 0.56
CA GLU A 57 -25.17 -18.69 -0.55
C GLU A 57 -26.24 -19.29 -1.48
N ALA A 58 -26.00 -19.24 -2.79
CA ALA A 58 -26.90 -19.76 -3.81
C ALA A 58 -26.10 -20.23 -5.04
N ARG A 59 -26.77 -20.95 -5.94
CA ARG A 59 -26.24 -21.29 -7.28
C ARG A 59 -27.13 -20.73 -8.37
N ALA A 60 -26.53 -20.41 -9.49
CA ALA A 60 -27.22 -19.97 -10.71
C ALA A 60 -26.64 -20.67 -11.94
N ALA A 61 -27.43 -20.76 -13.02
CA ALA A 61 -27.00 -21.43 -14.24
C ALA A 61 -25.89 -20.66 -14.98
N ASN A 62 -25.85 -19.32 -14.82
CA ASN A 62 -24.85 -18.46 -15.45
C ASN A 62 -24.57 -17.20 -14.64
N VAL A 63 -23.45 -16.53 -14.96
CA VAL A 63 -22.98 -15.30 -14.30
C VAL A 63 -24.01 -14.17 -14.39
N ARG A 64 -24.69 -14.00 -15.53
CA ARG A 64 -25.67 -12.93 -15.73
C ARG A 64 -26.87 -13.07 -14.78
N GLN A 65 -27.36 -14.29 -14.62
CA GLN A 65 -28.44 -14.61 -13.69
C GLN A 65 -27.97 -14.42 -12.24
N ALA A 66 -26.77 -14.88 -11.90
CA ALA A 66 -26.20 -14.70 -10.57
C ALA A 66 -26.08 -13.23 -10.19
N LYS A 67 -25.54 -12.39 -11.09
CA LYS A 67 -25.42 -10.94 -10.87
C LYS A 67 -26.77 -10.29 -10.64
N ARG A 68 -27.76 -10.54 -11.50
CA ARG A 68 -29.12 -9.99 -11.33
C ARG A 68 -29.79 -10.42 -10.03
N TYR A 69 -29.60 -11.68 -9.63
CA TYR A 69 -30.15 -12.16 -8.36
C TYR A 69 -29.48 -11.48 -7.17
N ALA A 70 -28.14 -11.37 -7.20
CA ALA A 70 -27.37 -10.69 -6.17
C ALA A 70 -27.76 -9.21 -6.04
N GLU A 71 -27.83 -8.49 -7.16
CA GLU A 71 -28.26 -7.09 -7.18
C GLU A 71 -29.61 -6.91 -6.49
N ARG A 72 -30.63 -7.70 -6.86
CA ARG A 72 -31.97 -7.59 -6.27
C ARG A 72 -31.99 -7.97 -4.81
N TRP A 73 -31.26 -9.03 -4.44
CA TRP A 73 -31.23 -9.54 -3.08
C TRP A 73 -30.51 -8.58 -2.12
N CYS A 74 -29.37 -8.02 -2.56
CA CYS A 74 -28.61 -7.00 -1.82
C CYS A 74 -29.40 -5.69 -1.76
N ALA A 75 -29.95 -5.21 -2.89
CA ALA A 75 -30.72 -3.97 -2.93
C ALA A 75 -31.89 -3.96 -1.93
N ALA A 76 -32.67 -5.04 -1.87
CA ALA A 76 -33.78 -5.18 -0.93
C ALA A 76 -33.37 -5.15 0.55
N ARG A 77 -32.09 -5.42 0.86
CA ARG A 77 -31.56 -5.50 2.23
C ARG A 77 -30.68 -4.32 2.62
N LEU A 78 -30.01 -3.70 1.65
CA LEU A 78 -29.16 -2.53 1.84
C LEU A 78 -29.98 -1.23 1.83
N TYR A 79 -31.09 -1.20 1.09
CA TYR A 79 -31.98 -0.05 0.97
C TYR A 79 -33.45 -0.46 1.19
N PRO A 80 -33.85 -0.84 2.43
CA PRO A 80 -35.22 -1.26 2.71
C PRO A 80 -36.26 -0.16 2.48
N GLU A 81 -35.84 1.11 2.58
CA GLU A 81 -36.70 2.28 2.43
C GLU A 81 -36.94 2.70 0.97
N LEU A 82 -36.21 2.13 0.01
CA LEU A 82 -36.31 2.49 -1.41
C LEU A 82 -37.06 1.43 -2.22
N PRO A 83 -37.83 1.82 -3.25
CA PRO A 83 -38.38 0.88 -4.22
C PRO A 83 -37.26 0.04 -4.85
N LEU A 84 -37.47 -1.26 -5.03
CA LEU A 84 -36.44 -2.19 -5.49
C LEU A 84 -35.71 -1.74 -6.77
N ARG A 85 -36.44 -1.14 -7.71
CA ARG A 85 -35.86 -0.61 -8.96
C ARG A 85 -34.84 0.50 -8.68
N GLU A 86 -35.18 1.43 -7.79
CA GLU A 86 -34.30 2.53 -7.42
C GLU A 86 -33.12 2.04 -6.57
N ALA A 87 -33.39 1.12 -5.63
CA ALA A 87 -32.36 0.48 -4.82
C ALA A 87 -31.31 -0.25 -5.67
N VAL A 88 -31.74 -1.00 -6.70
CA VAL A 88 -30.83 -1.64 -7.66
C VAL A 88 -30.06 -0.58 -8.43
N ALA A 89 -30.74 0.45 -8.94
CA ALA A 89 -30.09 1.52 -9.70
C ALA A 89 -28.97 2.17 -8.87
N ARG A 90 -29.24 2.56 -7.62
CA ARG A 90 -28.22 3.12 -6.71
C ARG A 90 -27.10 2.15 -6.37
N LEU A 91 -27.42 0.87 -6.18
CA LEU A 91 -26.42 -0.15 -5.86
C LEU A 91 -25.46 -0.42 -7.03
N THR A 92 -25.97 -0.37 -8.26
CA THR A 92 -25.18 -0.59 -9.48
C THR A 92 -24.63 0.70 -10.10
N ASP A 93 -25.02 1.85 -9.57
CA ASP A 93 -24.50 3.14 -10.01
C ASP A 93 -23.03 3.23 -9.61
N SER A 94 -22.16 2.99 -10.59
CA SER A 94 -20.71 3.10 -10.44
C SER A 94 -20.22 4.55 -10.42
N THR A 95 -21.12 5.54 -10.42
CA THR A 95 -20.75 6.94 -10.22
C THR A 95 -19.99 7.04 -8.90
N PRO A 96 -18.68 7.37 -8.92
CA PRO A 96 -17.92 7.49 -7.69
C PRO A 96 -18.65 8.50 -6.80
N ILE A 97 -18.89 8.12 -5.54
CA ILE A 97 -19.41 9.08 -4.54
C ILE A 97 -18.40 10.21 -4.52
N GLN A 98 -18.74 11.33 -5.17
CA GLN A 98 -17.93 12.53 -5.08
C GLN A 98 -18.07 12.99 -3.63
N LEU A 99 -17.05 12.70 -2.84
CA LEU A 99 -16.88 13.37 -1.56
C LEU A 99 -16.89 14.87 -1.87
N PRO A 100 -17.73 15.66 -1.18
CA PRO A 100 -17.71 17.10 -1.37
C PRO A 100 -16.26 17.57 -1.20
N PRO A 101 -15.78 18.51 -2.06
CA PRO A 101 -14.42 19.00 -1.96
C PRO A 101 -14.15 19.43 -0.51
N PRO A 102 -12.97 19.10 0.05
CA PRO A 102 -12.66 19.48 1.42
C PRO A 102 -12.91 20.98 1.57
N LEU A 103 -13.72 21.34 2.56
CA LEU A 103 -14.06 22.74 2.84
C LEU A 103 -12.74 23.54 2.89
N PRO A 104 -12.69 24.76 2.30
CA PRO A 104 -11.51 25.61 2.39
C PRO A 104 -11.10 25.69 3.86
N GLY A 105 -9.89 25.20 4.16
CA GLY A 105 -9.40 25.14 5.54
C GLY A 105 -9.44 26.53 6.15
N LEU A 106 -9.95 26.65 7.37
CA LEU A 106 -9.93 27.91 8.11
C LEU A 106 -8.48 28.43 8.16
N PRO A 107 -8.27 29.74 7.98
CA PRO A 107 -6.93 30.30 8.09
C PRO A 107 -6.34 29.94 9.47
N PRO A 108 -5.08 29.51 9.53
CA PRO A 108 -4.50 29.01 10.77
C PRO A 108 -4.59 30.05 11.87
N THR A 109 -5.06 29.62 13.02
CA THR A 109 -5.17 30.46 14.22
C THR A 109 -3.78 30.97 14.62
N ARG A 110 -3.73 32.07 15.40
CA ARG A 110 -2.45 32.63 15.88
C ARG A 110 -1.65 31.58 16.67
N GLU A 111 -2.33 30.75 17.45
CA GLU A 111 -1.74 29.66 18.24
C GLU A 111 -1.13 28.57 17.35
N GLN A 112 -1.84 28.14 16.30
CA GLN A 112 -1.29 27.18 15.32
C GLN A 112 -0.06 27.73 14.60
N ARG A 113 -0.06 29.03 14.27
CA ARG A 113 1.12 29.70 13.69
C ARG A 113 2.28 29.76 14.67
N GLN A 114 2.00 30.00 15.95
CA GLN A 114 3.04 30.05 16.98
C GLN A 114 3.59 28.65 17.30
N GLN A 115 2.74 27.62 17.29
CA GLN A 115 3.17 26.24 17.42
C GLN A 115 4.01 25.79 16.22
N ALA A 116 3.61 26.14 14.99
CA ALA A 116 4.40 25.86 13.78
C ALA A 116 5.78 26.55 13.83
N ARG A 117 5.85 27.80 14.34
CA ARG A 117 7.13 28.50 14.57
C ARG A 117 8.00 27.79 15.59
N ARG A 118 7.44 27.40 16.74
CA ARG A 118 8.17 26.64 17.78
C ARG A 118 8.68 25.30 17.24
N LEU A 119 7.89 24.61 16.43
CA LEU A 119 8.28 23.34 15.80
C LEU A 119 9.40 23.55 14.77
N ALA A 120 9.35 24.62 13.96
CA ALA A 120 10.40 24.96 13.02
C ALA A 120 11.71 25.35 13.71
N GLU A 121 11.64 26.11 14.80
CA GLU A 121 12.80 26.50 15.62
C GLU A 121 13.43 25.30 16.33
N ALA A 122 12.61 24.37 16.84
CA ALA A 122 13.10 23.12 17.41
C ALA A 122 13.74 22.21 16.34
N GLY A 123 13.12 22.12 15.16
CA GLY A 123 13.64 21.36 14.03
C GLY A 123 14.96 21.90 13.49
N ALA A 124 15.14 23.22 13.45
CA ALA A 124 16.38 23.85 12.97
C ALA A 124 17.60 23.46 13.82
N LYS A 125 17.46 23.42 15.15
CA LYS A 125 18.53 23.02 16.08
C LYS A 125 18.93 21.55 15.92
N GLU A 126 17.96 20.70 15.63
CA GLU A 126 18.20 19.26 15.43
C GLU A 126 18.84 18.99 14.06
N VAL A 127 18.41 19.69 13.01
CA VAL A 127 19.02 19.61 11.67
C VAL A 127 20.48 20.09 11.70
N GLU A 128 20.80 21.14 12.46
CA GLU A 128 22.17 21.61 12.63
C GLU A 128 23.06 20.59 13.36
N ARG A 129 22.54 19.95 14.41
CA ARG A 129 23.24 18.84 15.09
C ARG A 129 23.47 17.64 14.20
N ILE A 130 22.47 17.23 13.43
CA ILE A 130 22.58 16.12 12.48
C ILE A 130 23.59 16.48 11.38
N LYS A 131 23.58 17.71 10.87
CA LYS A 131 24.55 18.19 9.88
C LYS A 131 25.97 18.20 10.45
N ALA A 132 26.18 18.65 11.69
CA ALA A 132 27.47 18.63 12.36
C ALA A 132 27.97 17.20 12.64
N ALA A 133 27.08 16.26 12.94
CA ALA A 133 27.41 14.86 13.14
C ALA A 133 27.70 14.11 11.82
N LEU A 134 27.13 14.60 10.71
CA LEU A 134 27.33 14.07 9.36
C LEU A 134 28.44 14.80 8.58
N GLU A 135 29.06 15.84 9.14
CA GLU A 135 30.27 16.41 8.54
C GLU A 135 31.33 15.31 8.41
N PRO A 136 31.92 15.11 7.21
CA PRO A 136 32.88 14.04 7.00
C PRO A 136 34.05 14.21 7.97
N ARG A 137 34.20 13.23 8.86
CA ARG A 137 35.37 13.07 9.74
C ARG A 137 36.62 13.20 8.87
N LYS A 138 37.34 14.33 9.01
CA LYS A 138 38.64 14.54 8.37
C LYS A 138 39.47 13.25 8.55
N PRO A 139 40.00 12.64 7.47
CA PRO A 139 40.92 11.53 7.65
C PRO A 139 42.13 12.06 8.44
N PRO A 140 42.64 11.31 9.44
CA PRO A 140 43.85 11.70 10.14
C PRO A 140 44.97 11.87 9.12
N ALA A 141 45.75 12.94 9.26
CA ALA A 141 46.88 13.24 8.40
C ALA A 141 47.75 11.99 8.19
N GLU A 142 48.13 11.74 6.94
CA GLU A 142 48.97 10.62 6.54
C GLU A 142 50.20 10.47 7.45
N THR A 143 50.14 9.51 8.39
CA THR A 143 51.37 8.93 8.93
C THR A 143 52.02 8.14 7.81
N LYS A 144 53.11 8.72 7.26
CA LYS A 144 54.00 8.10 6.26
C LYS A 144 54.20 6.60 6.51
N PRO A 145 54.24 5.76 5.46
CA PRO A 145 54.50 4.35 5.64
C PRO A 145 55.93 4.17 6.14
N ARG A 146 56.07 3.56 7.32
CA ARG A 146 57.33 3.11 7.88
C ARG A 146 58.01 2.19 6.86
N ALA A 147 59.27 2.48 6.52
CA ALA A 147 60.05 1.77 5.53
C ALA A 147 59.98 0.25 5.76
N ARG A 148 59.38 -0.46 4.80
CA ARG A 148 59.28 -1.92 4.82
C ARG A 148 60.65 -2.47 4.46
N ASP A 149 61.20 -3.21 5.41
CA ASP A 149 62.52 -3.85 5.44
C ASP A 149 63.02 -4.35 4.07
N VAL A 150 64.13 -3.79 3.61
CA VAL A 150 64.84 -4.23 2.38
C VAL A 150 65.33 -5.68 2.54
N ARG A 151 65.57 -6.14 3.78
CA ARG A 151 65.95 -7.52 4.08
C ARG A 151 64.88 -8.54 3.70
N SER A 152 63.60 -8.21 3.84
CA SER A 152 62.50 -9.14 3.51
C SER A 152 62.43 -9.45 2.02
N LYS A 153 62.80 -8.49 1.16
CA LYS A 153 62.80 -8.67 -0.31
C LYS A 153 63.96 -9.55 -0.79
N ALA A 154 65.10 -9.54 -0.10
CA ALA A 154 66.27 -10.34 -0.45
C ALA A 154 66.04 -11.84 -0.17
N TRP A 155 65.44 -12.17 0.98
CA TRP A 155 65.09 -13.55 1.33
C TRP A 155 64.06 -14.17 0.39
N VAL A 156 63.05 -13.38 -0.03
CA VAL A 156 62.02 -13.87 -0.96
C VAL A 156 62.60 -14.13 -2.35
N ARG A 157 63.62 -13.37 -2.81
CA ARG A 157 64.32 -13.67 -4.07
C ARG A 157 65.23 -14.90 -3.95
N ALA A 158 65.95 -15.06 -2.85
CA ALA A 158 66.84 -16.20 -2.63
C ALA A 158 66.06 -17.54 -2.52
N GLY A 159 64.89 -17.55 -1.87
CA GLY A 159 64.03 -18.73 -1.80
C GLY A 159 63.43 -19.14 -3.15
N LEU A 160 63.17 -18.17 -4.05
CA LEU A 160 62.60 -18.43 -5.36
C LEU A 160 63.63 -19.00 -6.36
N GLU A 161 64.91 -18.66 -6.22
CA GLU A 161 65.98 -19.27 -7.03
C GLU A 161 66.31 -20.69 -6.58
N HIS A 162 66.21 -21.00 -5.29
CA HIS A 162 66.48 -22.34 -4.76
C HIS A 162 65.43 -23.38 -5.19
N LEU A 163 64.19 -22.96 -5.45
CA LEU A 163 63.12 -23.82 -5.99
C LEU A 163 63.20 -24.03 -7.52
N ARG A 164 63.96 -23.20 -8.24
CA ARG A 164 64.14 -23.32 -9.71
C ARG A 164 65.35 -24.17 -10.12
N ARG A 165 66.19 -24.61 -9.18
CA ARG A 165 67.42 -25.38 -9.44
C ARG A 165 67.45 -26.77 -8.79
N GLY A 166 66.27 -27.32 -8.47
CA GLY A 166 66.11 -28.69 -7.97
C GLY A 166 65.18 -29.52 -8.86
N VAL A 167 65.72 -30.00 -9.99
CA VAL A 167 65.32 -31.22 -10.73
C VAL A 167 66.61 -31.94 -11.07
#